data_AF-A0A956GWE0-F1
#
_entry.id   AF-A0A956GWE0-F1
#
_cell.length_a   1.000
_cell.length_b   1.000
_cell.length_c   1.000
_cell.angle_alpha   90.00
_cell.angle_beta   90.00
_cell.angle_gamma   90.00
#
_symmetry.space_group_name_H-M   'P 1'
#
loop_
_entity.id
_entity.type
_entity.pdbx_description
1 polymer ?
#
loop_
_entity_poly.entity_id
_entity_poly.type
_entity_poly.pdbx_seq_one_letter_code
_entity_poly.pdbx_strand_id
1 'polypeptide(L)'
;MGAASALLFTANGRILGISGVLGGALRVRTREARWRWAFILGMLAAGATMAAVMPGAFADTVQRSAGACLVAGVLVGVGTQLGSGCTSGHGICGIGRLSKRSIFATVVFIVSGAVAVLAVRHLFGGVV
;
A
#
# COMPACT_ATOMS: atom_id res chain seq x y z
N MET A 1 6.47 -9.31 -1.27
CA MET A 1 6.75 -7.92 -1.70
C MET A 1 8.25 -7.68 -1.93
N GLY A 2 9.13 -7.97 -0.96
CA GLY A 2 10.59 -7.75 -1.09
C GLY A 2 11.25 -8.38 -2.33
N ALA A 3 11.00 -9.67 -2.59
CA ALA A 3 11.51 -10.35 -3.78
C ALA A 3 10.96 -9.78 -5.10
N ALA A 4 9.68 -9.39 -5.12
CA ALA A 4 9.05 -8.78 -6.29
C ALA A 4 9.62 -7.38 -6.59
N SER A 5 9.91 -6.56 -5.57
CA SER A 5 10.60 -5.27 -5.72
C SER A 5 12.05 -5.42 -6.18
N ALA A 6 12.76 -6.44 -5.72
CA ALA A 6 14.12 -6.73 -6.16
C ALA A 6 14.14 -7.15 -7.64
N LEU A 7 13.24 -8.05 -8.03
CA LEU A 7 13.06 -8.48 -9.43
C LEU A 7 12.67 -7.33 -10.36
N LEU A 8 11.84 -6.38 -9.91
CA LEU A 8 11.45 -5.23 -10.74
C LEU A 8 12.55 -4.17 -10.85
N PHE A 9 13.35 -4.01 -9.81
CA PHE A 9 14.54 -3.18 -9.85
C PHE A 9 15.60 -3.77 -10.79
N THR A 10 15.83 -5.09 -10.74
CA THR A 10 16.81 -5.75 -11.61
C THR A 10 16.34 -5.91 -13.05
N ALA A 11 15.04 -6.17 -13.29
CA ALA A 11 14.51 -6.36 -14.64
C ALA A 11 14.19 -5.05 -15.38
N ASN A 12 13.79 -3.99 -14.67
CA ASN A 12 13.30 -2.75 -15.29
C ASN A 12 14.00 -1.48 -14.78
N GLY A 13 14.94 -1.56 -13.83
CA GLY A 13 15.64 -0.39 -13.26
C GLY A 13 14.74 0.57 -12.47
N ARG A 14 13.47 0.22 -12.24
CA ARG A 14 12.46 1.10 -11.64
C ARG A 14 12.19 0.73 -10.18
N ILE A 15 11.93 1.75 -9.37
CA ILE A 15 11.59 1.64 -7.95
C ILE A 15 10.13 1.16 -7.83
N LEU A 16 9.88 0.06 -7.11
CA LEU A 16 8.53 -0.48 -6.94
C LEU A 16 7.77 0.31 -5.85
N GLY A 17 6.75 1.08 -6.24
CA GLY A 17 5.79 1.69 -5.31
C GLY A 17 4.36 1.42 -5.74
N ILE A 18 3.52 0.90 -4.83
CA ILE A 18 2.12 0.51 -5.14
C ILE A 18 1.31 1.70 -5.68
N SER A 19 1.42 2.90 -5.08
CA SER A 19 0.75 4.10 -5.62
C SER A 19 1.25 4.48 -7.02
N GLY A 20 2.52 4.23 -7.33
CA GLY A 20 3.10 4.46 -8.67
C GLY A 20 2.69 3.39 -9.69
N VAL A 21 2.53 2.14 -9.26
CA VAL A 21 2.00 1.04 -10.07
C VAL A 21 0.53 1.30 -10.40
N LEU A 22 -0.26 1.72 -9.41
CA LEU A 22 -1.68 2.02 -9.58
C LEU A 22 -1.89 3.27 -10.45
N GLY A 23 -1.21 4.38 -10.14
CA GLY A 23 -1.28 5.61 -10.96
C GLY A 23 -0.72 5.40 -12.38
N GLY A 24 0.25 4.51 -12.53
CA GLY A 24 0.81 4.12 -13.81
C GLY A 24 0.00 3.07 -14.58
N ALA A 25 -0.93 2.35 -13.94
CA ALA A 25 -1.90 1.47 -14.59
C ALA A 25 -3.10 2.25 -15.12
N LEU A 26 -3.47 3.34 -14.43
CA LEU A 26 -4.54 4.27 -14.82
C LEU A 26 -4.13 5.23 -15.94
N ARG A 27 -2.83 5.56 -16.08
CA ARG A 27 -2.32 6.28 -17.26
C ARG A 27 -2.19 5.33 -18.44
N VAL A 28 -3.28 5.20 -19.18
CA VAL A 28 -3.44 4.36 -20.38
C VAL A 28 -2.41 4.76 -21.45
N ARG A 29 -1.84 3.73 -22.12
CA ARG A 29 -1.09 3.77 -23.40
C ARG A 29 0.45 3.63 -23.35
N THR A 30 0.99 2.69 -22.58
CA THR A 30 2.34 2.14 -22.84
C THR A 30 2.42 0.63 -22.58
N ARG A 31 3.36 -0.07 -23.22
CA ARG A 31 3.71 -1.49 -22.99
C ARG A 31 3.95 -1.83 -21.51
N GLU A 32 4.25 -0.81 -20.69
CA GLU A 32 4.42 -0.91 -19.25
C GLU A 32 3.12 -1.16 -18.46
N ALA A 33 1.94 -0.90 -19.04
CA ALA A 33 0.67 -1.15 -18.36
C ALA A 33 0.42 -2.65 -18.11
N ARG A 34 0.88 -3.53 -19.02
CA ARG A 34 0.66 -4.98 -18.92
C ARG A 34 1.29 -5.60 -17.68
N TRP A 35 2.53 -5.26 -17.35
CA TRP A 35 3.20 -5.82 -16.17
C TRP A 35 2.61 -5.24 -14.87
N ARG A 36 2.17 -3.96 -14.88
CA ARG A 36 1.51 -3.32 -13.74
C ARG A 36 0.17 -3.98 -13.43
N TRP A 37 -0.63 -4.25 -14.45
CA TRP A 37 -1.89 -4.99 -14.30
C TRP A 37 -1.65 -6.44 -13.88
N ALA A 38 -0.66 -7.13 -14.43
CA ALA A 38 -0.29 -8.48 -13.99
C ALA A 38 0.12 -8.53 -12.52
N PHE A 39 0.85 -7.50 -12.04
CA PHE A 39 1.21 -7.38 -10.62
C PHE A 39 -0.01 -7.14 -9.72
N ILE A 40 -0.90 -6.23 -10.11
CA ILE A 40 -2.14 -5.95 -9.37
C ILE A 40 -3.02 -7.20 -9.30
N LEU A 41 -3.21 -7.88 -10.43
CA LEU A 41 -3.98 -9.12 -10.51
C LEU A 41 -3.33 -10.25 -9.70
N GLY A 42 -2.00 -10.37 -9.73
CA GLY A 42 -1.28 -11.33 -8.89
C GLY A 42 -1.47 -11.07 -7.39
N MET A 43 -1.52 -9.80 -6.97
CA MET A 43 -1.77 -9.43 -5.58
C MET A 43 -3.21 -9.75 -5.16
N LEU A 44 -4.19 -9.47 -6.02
CA LEU A 44 -5.59 -9.82 -5.81
C LEU A 44 -5.79 -11.34 -5.77
N ALA A 45 -5.18 -12.07 -6.71
CA ALA A 45 -5.23 -13.52 -6.76
C ALA A 45 -4.59 -14.15 -5.52
N ALA A 46 -3.46 -13.63 -5.05
CA ALA A 46 -2.83 -14.10 -3.81
C ALA A 46 -3.73 -13.89 -2.58
N GLY A 47 -4.44 -12.76 -2.49
CA GLY A 47 -5.43 -12.52 -1.44
C GLY A 47 -6.61 -13.49 -1.53
N ALA A 48 -7.13 -13.72 -2.74
CA ALA A 48 -8.24 -14.62 -2.99
C ALA A 48 -7.89 -16.09 -2.71
N THR A 49 -6.70 -16.55 -3.09
CA THR A 49 -6.24 -17.91 -2.77
C THR A 49 -6.04 -18.08 -1.27
N MET A 50 -5.49 -17.06 -0.59
CA MET A 50 -5.37 -17.09 0.87
C MET A 50 -6.74 -17.15 1.56
N ALA A 51 -7.73 -16.41 1.06
CA ALA A 51 -9.11 -16.48 1.55
C ALA A 51 -9.76 -17.85 1.32
N ALA A 52 -9.46 -18.51 0.21
CA ALA A 52 -9.96 -19.84 -0.11
C ALA A 52 -9.30 -20.94 0.75
N VAL A 53 -8.00 -20.82 1.05
CA VAL A 53 -7.25 -21.81 1.86
C VAL A 53 -7.49 -21.63 3.36
N MET A 54 -7.68 -20.40 3.82
CA MET A 54 -8.01 -20.06 5.21
C MET A 54 -9.22 -19.12 5.26
N PRO A 55 -10.45 -19.66 5.27
CA PRO A 55 -11.68 -18.85 5.33
C PRO A 55 -11.78 -18.00 6.60
N GLY A 56 -11.13 -18.43 7.69
CA GLY A 56 -11.06 -17.70 8.95
C GLY A 56 -10.11 -16.51 8.95
N ALA A 57 -9.21 -16.37 7.97
CA ALA A 57 -8.23 -15.29 7.92
C ALA A 57 -8.85 -13.90 7.71
N PHE A 58 -10.09 -13.86 7.21
CA PHE A 58 -10.84 -12.62 6.97
C PHE A 58 -12.14 -12.54 7.78
N ALA A 59 -12.40 -13.50 8.68
CA ALA A 59 -13.65 -13.58 9.43
C ALA A 59 -13.90 -12.38 10.37
N ASP A 60 -12.83 -11.68 10.79
CA ASP A 60 -12.90 -10.50 11.67
C ASP A 60 -13.20 -9.17 10.94
N THR A 61 -13.34 -9.15 9.61
CA THR A 61 -13.06 -7.91 8.86
C THR A 61 -14.19 -6.91 8.62
N VAL A 62 -15.43 -7.09 9.11
CA VAL A 62 -16.53 -6.16 8.74
C VAL A 62 -17.44 -5.77 9.90
N GLN A 63 -16.88 -5.39 11.04
CA GLN A 63 -17.58 -4.47 11.96
C GLN A 63 -17.18 -3.00 11.76
N ARG A 64 -16.38 -2.71 10.71
CA ARG A 64 -16.02 -1.34 10.35
C ARG A 64 -17.02 -0.73 9.39
N SER A 65 -17.35 0.54 9.61
CA SER A 65 -18.32 1.23 8.76
C SER A 65 -17.77 1.44 7.35
N ALA A 66 -18.54 1.06 6.32
CA ALA A 66 -18.13 1.22 4.91
C ALA A 66 -17.79 2.69 4.57
N GLY A 67 -18.48 3.64 5.22
CA GLY A 67 -18.19 5.07 5.10
C GLY A 67 -16.80 5.44 5.62
N ALA A 68 -16.37 4.91 6.77
CA ALA A 68 -15.03 5.17 7.29
C ALA A 68 -13.95 4.56 6.40
N CYS A 69 -14.18 3.37 5.83
CA CYS A 69 -13.24 2.77 4.87
C CYS A 69 -13.06 3.64 3.61
N LEU A 70 -14.15 4.20 3.07
CA LEU A 70 -14.07 5.11 1.92
C LEU A 70 -13.29 6.39 2.27
N VAL A 71 -13.63 7.04 3.39
CA VAL A 71 -12.96 8.28 3.80
C VAL A 71 -11.48 8.03 4.11
N ALA A 72 -11.16 6.94 4.81
CA ALA A 72 -9.77 6.55 5.08
C ALA A 72 -9.01 6.26 3.78
N GLY A 73 -9.63 5.57 2.82
CA GLY A 73 -9.04 5.30 1.51
C GLY A 73 -8.70 6.58 0.75
N VAL A 74 -9.59 7.57 0.74
CA VAL A 74 -9.35 8.88 0.10
C VAL A 74 -8.23 9.63 0.81
N LEU A 75 -8.26 9.72 2.14
CA LEU A 75 -7.23 10.40 2.94
C LEU A 75 -5.84 9.78 2.72
N VAL A 76 -5.75 8.45 2.74
CA VAL A 76 -4.50 7.73 2.45
C VAL A 76 -4.06 7.95 1.01
N GLY A 77 -4.99 7.91 0.05
CA GLY A 77 -4.70 8.20 -1.36
C GLY A 77 -4.08 9.58 -1.56
N VAL A 78 -4.72 10.62 -1.03
CA VAL A 78 -4.22 12.01 -1.07
C VAL A 78 -2.88 12.13 -0.33
N GLY A 79 -2.76 11.53 0.86
CA GLY A 79 -1.54 11.55 1.67
C GLY A 79 -0.34 10.92 0.97
N THR A 80 -0.52 9.79 0.27
CA THR A 80 0.57 9.16 -0.50
C THR A 80 0.96 9.97 -1.73
N GLN A 81 0.04 10.74 -2.31
CA GLN A 81 0.36 11.68 -3.39
C GLN A 81 1.16 12.88 -2.88
N LEU A 82 0.75 13.48 -1.77
CA LEU A 82 1.49 14.58 -1.13
C LEU A 82 2.88 14.13 -0.66
N GLY A 83 3.00 12.89 -0.18
CA GLY A 83 4.28 12.28 0.21
C GLY A 83 5.18 11.85 -0.95
N SER A 84 4.81 12.13 -2.21
CA SER A 84 5.53 11.69 -3.42
C SER A 84 5.79 10.17 -3.48
N GLY A 85 4.96 9.36 -2.81
CA GLY A 85 5.09 7.92 -2.76
C GLY A 85 4.37 7.28 -1.57
N CYS A 86 4.34 5.95 -1.57
CA CYS A 86 3.73 5.15 -0.51
C CYS A 86 4.77 4.58 0.46
N THR A 87 4.30 4.05 1.58
CA THR A 87 5.10 3.32 2.58
C THR A 87 5.84 2.13 1.99
N SER A 88 5.24 1.40 1.03
CA SER A 88 5.93 0.28 0.37
C SER A 88 7.10 0.72 -0.52
N GLY A 89 7.01 1.88 -1.19
CA GLY A 89 8.08 2.41 -2.04
C GLY A 89 9.23 3.01 -1.22
N HIS A 90 8.89 3.82 -0.21
CA HIS A 90 9.89 4.40 0.70
C HIS A 90 10.50 3.35 1.63
N GLY A 91 9.70 2.41 2.13
CA GLY A 91 10.13 1.35 3.02
C GLY A 91 10.99 0.31 2.31
N ILE A 92 10.47 -0.34 1.27
CA ILE A 92 11.13 -1.52 0.68
C ILE A 92 12.31 -1.09 -0.21
N CYS A 93 12.10 -0.14 -1.11
CA CYS A 93 13.16 0.29 -2.05
C CYS A 93 13.99 1.48 -1.56
N GLY A 94 13.47 2.29 -0.64
CA GLY A 94 14.15 3.48 -0.14
C GLY A 94 15.04 3.23 1.08
N ILE A 95 14.58 2.43 2.05
CA ILE A 95 15.44 1.95 3.17
C ILE A 95 16.50 0.99 2.63
N GLY A 96 16.15 0.13 1.67
CA GLY A 96 17.11 -0.76 1.00
C GLY A 96 18.26 -0.04 0.27
N ARG A 97 18.11 1.27 -0.01
CA ARG A 97 19.17 2.13 -0.58
C ARG A 97 19.79 3.10 0.44
N LEU A 98 19.56 2.89 1.73
CA LEU A 98 20.01 3.75 2.85
C LEU A 98 19.71 5.25 2.66
N SER A 99 18.61 5.59 1.98
CA SER A 99 18.23 7.00 1.80
C SER A 99 17.66 7.57 3.10
N LYS A 100 18.37 8.53 3.71
CA LYS A 100 17.95 9.25 4.93
C LYS A 100 16.55 9.87 4.79
N ARG A 101 16.25 10.43 3.61
CA ARG A 101 14.93 11.01 3.29
C ARG A 101 13.82 9.95 3.34
N SER A 102 14.13 8.74 2.89
CA SER A 102 13.16 7.64 2.85
C SER A 102 12.89 7.04 4.22
N ILE A 103 13.93 6.92 5.04
CA ILE A 103 13.79 6.49 6.44
C ILE A 103 12.88 7.46 7.19
N PHE A 104 13.11 8.77 7.06
CA PHE A 104 12.28 9.78 7.71
C PHE A 104 10.82 9.72 7.24
N ALA A 105 10.58 9.59 5.93
CA ALA A 105 9.22 9.44 5.39
C ALA A 105 8.51 8.20 5.95
N THR A 106 9.21 7.06 6.04
CA THR A 106 8.63 5.83 6.61
C THR A 106 8.30 5.99 8.09
N VAL A 107 9.18 6.63 8.89
CA VAL A 107 8.91 6.91 10.31
C VAL A 107 7.66 7.79 10.46
N VAL A 108 7.57 8.88 9.70
CA VAL A 108 6.39 9.78 9.73
C VAL A 108 5.11 9.03 9.38
N PHE A 109 5.13 8.18 8.34
CA PHE A 109 3.95 7.37 8.00
C PHE A 109 3.55 6.42 9.14
N ILE A 110 4.50 5.69 9.73
CA ILE A 110 4.19 4.76 10.83
C ILE A 110 3.65 5.51 12.05
N VAL A 111 4.28 6.62 12.44
CA VAL A 111 3.84 7.45 13.57
C VAL A 111 2.45 8.02 13.32
N SER A 112 2.20 8.58 12.13
CA SER A 112 0.86 9.09 11.77
C SER A 112 -0.22 8.01 11.84
N GLY A 113 0.08 6.78 11.39
CA GLY A 113 -0.82 5.64 11.48
C GLY A 113 -1.09 5.22 12.93
N ALA A 114 -0.05 5.17 13.77
CA ALA A 114 -0.19 4.87 15.19
C ALA A 114 -1.06 5.92 15.90
N VAL A 115 -0.82 7.21 15.63
CA VAL A 115 -1.62 8.32 16.17
C VAL A 115 -3.06 8.25 15.67
N ALA A 116 -3.29 7.96 14.38
CA ALA A 116 -4.63 7.81 13.84
C ALA A 116 -5.40 6.65 14.50
N VAL A 117 -4.74 5.51 14.72
CA VAL A 117 -5.36 4.37 15.43
C VAL A 117 -5.66 4.72 16.88
N LEU A 118 -4.74 5.38 17.59
CA LEU A 118 -4.95 5.85 18.96
C LEU A 118 -6.12 6.84 19.04
N ALA A 119 -6.16 7.82 18.14
CA ALA A 119 -7.24 8.80 18.07
C ALA A 119 -8.59 8.11 17.81
N VAL A 120 -8.67 7.19 16.84
CA VAL A 120 -9.91 6.47 16.53
C VAL A 120 -10.35 5.59 17.70
N ARG A 121 -9.41 4.91 18.37
CA ARG A 121 -9.71 4.09 19.55
C ARG A 121 -10.21 4.92 20.73
N HIS A 122 -9.62 6.09 21.00
CA HIS A 122 -10.01 6.95 22.11
C HIS A 122 -11.28 7.77 21.84
N LEU A 123 -11.47 8.26 20.62
CA LEU A 123 -12.60 9.12 20.26
C LEU A 123 -13.86 8.32 19.89
N PHE A 124 -13.69 7.14 19.28
CA PHE A 124 -14.82 6.35 18.76
C PHE A 124 -14.90 4.95 19.37
N GLY A 125 -14.17 4.68 20.46
CA GLY A 125 -14.22 3.40 21.18
C GLY A 125 -13.82 2.17 20.37
N GLY A 126 -13.21 2.35 19.19
CA GLY A 126 -12.86 1.25 18.28
C GLY A 126 -14.03 0.68 17.48
N VAL A 127 -15.19 1.34 17.46
CA VAL A 127 -16.44 0.85 16.81
C VAL A 127 -16.52 1.24 15.33
N VAL A 128 -15.51 1.96 14.81
CA VAL A 128 -15.43 2.40 13.40
C VAL A 128 -14.48 1.54 12.60
#